data_AF-A0A2E8KBK9-F1
#
_entry.id   AF-A0A2E8KBK9-F1
#
_cell.length_a   1.000
_cell.length_b   1.000
_cell.length_c   1.000
_cell.angle_alpha   90.00
_cell.angle_beta   90.00
_cell.angle_gamma   90.00
#
_symmetry.space_group_name_H-M   'P 1'
#
loop_
_entity.id
_entity.type
_entity.pdbx_description
1 polymer ?
#
loop_
_entity_poly.entity_id
_entity_poly.type
_entity_poly.pdbx_seq_one_letter_code
_entity_poly.pdbx_strand_id
1 'polypeptide(L)'
;MGIDVWVLRDKPQGDHKAHPQGDPTEPVPTGATDKGLPEFHLCFLNYRTFGVCLSLEYEQEVISPSAKRFIADIALSMKSGGHKPTLNNLKWPESSRESSDRETPQDAVSYRMRGLPPLVLVFGDQAVDVIPGLQPDESGISTLDGRRVLALAAISEICQGAEGKRHLWQRLNSLRDSP
;
A
#
# COMPACT_ATOMS: atom_id res chain seq x y z
N MET A 1 2.98 -15.23 24.95
CA MET A 1 2.34 -14.32 23.98
C MET A 1 3.41 -13.93 22.97
N GLY A 2 3.34 -14.42 21.74
CA GLY A 2 4.33 -14.11 20.70
C GLY A 2 4.02 -12.78 20.05
N ILE A 3 5.01 -11.88 19.97
CA ILE A 3 4.87 -10.61 19.27
C ILE A 3 4.99 -10.93 17.77
N ASP A 4 3.85 -11.06 17.08
CA ASP A 4 3.82 -11.26 15.63
C ASP A 4 4.15 -9.93 14.93
N VAL A 5 5.45 -9.69 14.71
CA VAL A 5 5.91 -8.55 13.93
C VAL A 5 5.76 -8.90 12.45
N TRP A 6 4.80 -8.28 11.75
CA TRP A 6 4.83 -8.25 10.29
C TRP A 6 5.93 -7.27 9.90
N VAL A 7 7.11 -7.84 9.64
CA VAL A 7 8.32 -7.13 9.20
C VAL A 7 8.32 -7.08 7.69
N LEU A 8 8.59 -5.92 7.09
CA LEU A 8 8.98 -5.82 5.69
C LEU A 8 10.36 -6.51 5.56
N ARG A 9 10.39 -7.83 5.37
CA ARG A 9 11.66 -8.54 5.18
C ARG A 9 12.11 -8.38 3.72
N ASP A 10 13.07 -7.49 3.51
CA ASP A 10 14.07 -7.64 2.45
C ASP A 10 15.24 -8.46 3.01
N LYS A 11 15.74 -9.49 2.28
CA LYS A 11 17.17 -9.92 2.23
C LYS A 11 17.39 -11.21 1.42
N PRO A 12 18.58 -11.42 0.78
CA PRO A 12 19.90 -11.18 1.38
C PRO A 12 20.89 -10.29 0.60
N GLN A 13 21.50 -9.38 1.37
CA GLN A 13 22.94 -9.08 1.53
C GLN A 13 23.91 -9.54 0.43
N GLY A 14 24.44 -8.57 -0.31
CA GLY A 14 25.73 -8.65 -1.00
C GLY A 14 26.65 -7.55 -0.50
N ASP A 15 27.68 -7.93 0.24
CA ASP A 15 28.87 -7.14 0.53
C ASP A 15 29.46 -6.55 -0.75
N HIS A 16 29.81 -5.25 -0.78
CA HIS A 16 31.10 -4.80 -1.30
C HIS A 16 31.47 -3.37 -0.84
N LYS A 17 32.77 -3.23 -0.56
CA LYS A 17 33.49 -2.11 0.05
C LYS A 17 33.70 -0.89 -0.88
N ALA A 18 33.57 0.31 -0.30
CA ALA A 18 34.47 1.49 -0.31
C ALA A 18 35.06 2.11 -1.62
N HIS A 19 34.59 3.35 -1.93
CA HIS A 19 35.32 4.64 -2.17
C HIS A 19 36.21 4.87 -3.45
N PRO A 20 36.63 6.13 -3.81
CA PRO A 20 35.92 7.36 -4.27
C PRO A 20 36.52 8.01 -5.58
N GLN A 21 35.94 9.15 -6.04
CA GLN A 21 36.62 10.42 -6.46
C GLN A 21 36.60 10.92 -7.94
N GLY A 22 36.22 12.22 -8.10
CA GLY A 22 36.58 13.19 -9.17
C GLY A 22 35.45 13.52 -10.18
N ASP A 23 35.08 14.76 -10.57
CA ASP A 23 35.51 16.16 -10.37
C ASP A 23 34.32 17.08 -10.85
N PRO A 24 34.35 18.44 -10.77
CA PRO A 24 33.15 19.27 -10.63
C PRO A 24 32.79 20.00 -11.94
N THR A 25 31.51 20.24 -12.20
CA THR A 25 31.13 21.28 -13.16
C THR A 25 29.93 22.05 -12.63
N GLU A 26 30.09 23.36 -12.61
CA GLU A 26 29.25 24.38 -11.99
C GLU A 26 27.76 24.39 -12.46
N PRO A 27 26.86 24.97 -11.65
CA PRO A 27 25.43 24.71 -11.70
C PRO A 27 24.71 25.56 -12.75
N VAL A 28 23.91 24.90 -13.59
CA VAL A 28 22.91 25.58 -14.44
C VAL A 28 21.73 25.99 -13.54
N PRO A 29 21.27 27.26 -13.58
CA PRO A 29 20.21 27.74 -12.71
C PRO A 29 18.87 27.26 -13.24
N THR A 30 18.43 26.09 -12.80
CA THR A 30 17.08 25.60 -13.09
C THR A 30 16.25 25.74 -11.84
N GLY A 31 15.59 26.90 -11.72
CA GLY A 31 14.43 27.08 -10.86
C GLY A 31 13.30 26.19 -11.37
N ALA A 32 13.35 24.91 -11.03
CA ALA A 32 12.22 24.02 -11.02
C ALA A 32 12.16 23.45 -9.61
N THR A 33 11.06 23.71 -8.93
CA THR A 33 10.82 23.29 -7.56
C THR A 33 10.93 21.77 -7.49
N ASP A 34 12.08 21.27 -7.02
CA ASP A 34 12.26 19.89 -6.57
C ASP A 34 11.43 19.72 -5.29
N LYS A 35 10.11 19.68 -5.47
CA LYS A 35 9.24 19.00 -4.51
C LYS A 35 9.37 17.53 -4.88
N GLY A 36 10.43 16.91 -4.38
CA GLY A 36 10.62 15.47 -4.48
C GLY A 36 9.30 14.78 -4.26
N LEU A 37 8.93 13.91 -5.21
CA LEU A 37 7.73 13.09 -5.09
C LEU A 37 7.76 12.45 -3.70
N PRO A 38 6.66 12.50 -2.92
CA PRO A 38 6.65 11.86 -1.61
C PRO A 38 6.98 10.38 -1.79
N GLU A 39 8.07 9.94 -1.16
CA GLU A 39 8.44 8.54 -1.11
C GLU A 39 7.59 7.85 -0.05
N PHE A 40 7.05 6.67 -0.38
CA PHE A 40 6.23 5.86 0.49
C PHE A 40 6.34 4.39 0.10
N HIS A 41 5.90 3.47 0.95
CA HIS A 41 5.81 2.06 0.61
C HIS A 41 4.35 1.66 0.40
N LEU A 42 4.08 0.94 -0.68
CA LEU A 42 2.84 0.21 -0.83
C LEU A 42 2.99 -1.16 -0.19
N CYS A 43 2.12 -1.46 0.77
CA CYS A 43 2.04 -2.76 1.40
C CYS A 43 0.74 -3.45 1.00
N PHE A 44 0.87 -4.64 0.43
CA PHE A 44 -0.23 -5.49 -0.01
C PHE A 44 -0.36 -6.70 0.91
N LEU A 45 -1.52 -6.84 1.54
CA LEU A 45 -1.88 -7.99 2.37
C LEU A 45 -2.96 -8.78 1.65
N ASN A 46 -2.65 -10.02 1.33
CA ASN A 46 -3.56 -10.89 0.59
C ASN A 46 -4.14 -11.94 1.55
N TYR A 47 -5.39 -11.72 1.96
CA TYR A 47 -6.20 -12.72 2.65
C TYR A 47 -6.94 -13.57 1.62
N ARG A 48 -7.43 -14.75 2.03
CA ARG A 48 -8.17 -15.64 1.13
C ARG A 48 -9.40 -15.00 0.49
N THR A 49 -10.06 -14.09 1.20
CA THR A 49 -11.37 -13.52 0.82
C THR A 49 -11.30 -12.05 0.42
N PHE A 50 -10.22 -11.34 0.77
CA PHE A 50 -10.04 -9.92 0.45
C PHE A 50 -8.56 -9.51 0.45
N GLY A 51 -8.24 -8.45 -0.30
CA GLY A 51 -6.93 -7.81 -0.27
C GLY A 51 -6.97 -6.53 0.56
N VAL A 52 -5.82 -6.14 1.12
CA VAL A 52 -5.58 -4.80 1.64
C VAL A 52 -4.38 -4.21 0.92
N CYS A 53 -4.50 -2.97 0.48
CA CYS A 53 -3.41 -2.13 0.04
C CYS A 53 -3.33 -0.93 0.97
N LEU A 54 -2.15 -0.58 1.45
CA LEU A 54 -1.95 0.55 2.33
C LEU A 54 -0.65 1.27 1.98
N SER A 55 -0.68 2.61 2.00
CA SER A 55 0.52 3.44 1.95
C SER A 55 1.13 3.54 3.35
N LEU A 56 2.43 3.25 3.45
CA LEU A 56 3.27 3.48 4.62
C LEU A 56 4.25 4.61 4.30
N GLU A 57 4.58 5.43 5.29
CA GLU A 57 5.66 6.41 5.11
C GLU A 57 6.98 5.70 4.73
N TYR A 58 7.85 6.36 3.98
CA TYR A 58 9.12 5.76 3.53
C TYR A 58 9.99 5.22 4.68
N GLU A 59 10.05 5.95 5.79
CA GLU A 59 10.81 5.54 6.98
C GLU A 59 10.16 4.37 7.74
N GLN A 60 8.89 4.06 7.46
CA GLN A 60 8.17 2.97 8.11
C GLN A 60 8.54 1.62 7.48
N GLU A 61 9.45 0.92 8.15
CA GLU A 61 9.83 -0.45 7.80
C GLU A 61 8.82 -1.52 8.25
N VAL A 62 7.83 -1.13 9.06
CA VAL A 62 6.83 -2.05 9.61
C VAL A 62 5.48 -1.38 9.70
N ILE A 63 4.42 -2.13 9.42
CA ILE A 63 3.06 -1.67 9.72
C ILE A 63 2.95 -1.42 11.23
N SER A 64 2.42 -0.26 11.61
CA SER A 64 2.27 0.13 13.01
C SER A 64 1.43 -0.90 13.80
N PRO A 65 1.67 -1.09 15.11
CA PRO A 65 0.89 -2.02 15.92
C PRO A 65 -0.63 -1.74 15.88
N SER A 66 -1.00 -0.46 15.87
CA SER A 66 -2.40 -0.01 15.78
C SER A 66 -3.03 -0.41 14.45
N ALA A 67 -2.32 -0.21 13.33
CA ALA A 67 -2.81 -0.61 12.02
C ALA A 67 -2.90 -2.13 11.87
N LYS A 68 -1.92 -2.89 12.39
CA LYS A 68 -1.98 -4.36 12.46
C LYS A 68 -3.23 -4.85 13.20
N ARG A 69 -3.48 -4.30 14.39
CA ARG A 69 -4.67 -4.67 15.18
C ARG A 69 -5.96 -4.34 14.45
N PHE A 70 -6.02 -3.15 13.85
CA PHE A 70 -7.20 -2.73 13.09
C PHE A 70 -7.48 -3.63 11.88
N ILE A 71 -6.45 -3.98 11.11
CA ILE A 71 -6.58 -4.89 9.97
C ILE A 71 -6.99 -6.29 10.45
N ALA A 72 -6.47 -6.76 11.59
CA ALA A 72 -6.89 -8.02 12.19
C ALA A 72 -8.38 -8.01 12.60
N ASP A 73 -8.87 -6.91 13.17
CA ASP A 73 -10.28 -6.74 13.52
C ASP A 73 -11.18 -6.77 12.25
N ILE A 74 -10.74 -6.15 11.16
CA ILE A 74 -11.41 -6.26 9.85
C ILE A 74 -11.42 -7.72 9.38
N ALA A 75 -10.28 -8.41 9.40
CA ALA A 75 -10.18 -9.80 8.96
C ALA A 75 -11.11 -10.73 9.77
N LEU A 76 -11.21 -10.51 11.07
CA LEU A 76 -12.14 -11.22 11.96
C LEU A 76 -13.60 -10.99 11.56
N SER A 77 -13.99 -9.74 11.33
CA SER A 77 -15.37 -9.39 10.93
C SER A 77 -15.78 -10.02 9.59
N MET A 78 -14.84 -10.12 8.66
CA MET A 78 -15.08 -10.61 7.30
C MET A 78 -15.02 -12.15 7.24
N LYS A 79 -15.04 -12.81 8.41
CA LYS A 79 -14.99 -14.27 8.57
C LYS A 79 -13.78 -14.91 7.87
N SER A 80 -12.68 -14.19 7.77
CA SER A 80 -11.44 -14.70 7.14
C SER A 80 -10.70 -15.70 8.03
N GLY A 81 -11.25 -15.99 9.22
CA GLY A 81 -10.92 -17.15 10.04
C GLY A 81 -9.45 -17.22 10.44
N GLY A 82 -8.95 -16.28 11.27
CA GLY A 82 -7.61 -16.37 11.89
C GLY A 82 -6.40 -16.52 10.96
N HIS A 83 -6.60 -16.57 9.64
CA HIS A 83 -5.56 -16.83 8.67
C HIS A 83 -4.71 -15.58 8.51
N LYS A 84 -3.39 -15.74 8.67
CA LYS A 84 -2.41 -14.68 8.42
C LYS A 84 -2.40 -14.36 6.92
N PRO A 85 -2.44 -13.08 6.52
CA PRO A 85 -2.33 -12.73 5.12
C PRO A 85 -0.93 -13.07 4.60
N THR A 86 -0.83 -13.29 3.30
CA THR A 86 0.48 -13.22 2.64
C THR A 86 0.84 -11.74 2.43
N LEU A 87 2.10 -11.40 2.70
CA LEU A 87 2.61 -10.03 2.63
C LEU A 87 3.41 -9.84 1.34
N ASN A 88 3.12 -8.77 0.60
CA ASN A 88 3.86 -8.38 -0.58
C ASN A 88 4.03 -6.86 -0.59
N ASN A 89 5.26 -6.36 -0.67
CA ASN A 89 5.55 -4.94 -0.51
C ASN A 89 6.23 -4.38 -1.75
N LEU A 90 6.01 -3.10 -1.99
CA LEU A 90 6.57 -2.34 -3.09
C LEU A 90 7.01 -0.98 -2.55
N LYS A 91 8.26 -0.59 -2.80
CA LYS A 91 8.72 0.76 -2.49
C LYS A 91 8.32 1.70 -3.62
N TRP A 92 7.85 2.90 -3.29
CA TRP A 92 7.33 3.86 -4.25
C TRP A 92 7.85 5.29 -4.01
N PRO A 93 8.14 6.07 -5.06
CA PRO A 93 8.35 5.62 -6.44
C PRO A 93 9.55 4.67 -6.52
N GLU A 94 9.52 3.72 -7.46
CA GLU A 94 10.64 2.79 -7.68
C GLU A 94 11.80 3.54 -8.35
N SER A 95 12.58 4.30 -7.57
CA SER A 95 13.54 5.28 -8.06
C SER A 95 14.91 4.71 -8.44
N SER A 96 15.15 3.41 -8.32
CA SER A 96 16.52 2.87 -8.45
C SER A 96 16.59 1.37 -8.78
N ARG A 97 16.22 0.98 -10.00
CA ARG A 97 16.77 -0.24 -10.61
C ARG A 97 17.25 0.03 -12.03
N GLU A 98 18.51 0.44 -12.11
CA GLU A 98 19.36 0.11 -13.26
C GLU A 98 19.40 -1.41 -13.39
N SER A 99 18.49 -2.00 -14.17
CA SER A 99 18.72 -3.18 -15.02
C SER A 99 17.41 -3.86 -15.38
N SER A 100 17.27 -4.09 -16.69
CA SER A 100 16.39 -5.08 -17.34
C SER A 100 14.96 -4.60 -17.65
N ASP A 101 14.82 -4.04 -18.85
CA ASP A 101 13.63 -4.06 -19.72
C ASP A 101 12.22 -3.91 -19.10
N ARG A 102 11.63 -2.73 -19.33
CA ARG A 102 10.20 -2.48 -19.68
C ARG A 102 9.12 -2.48 -18.60
N GLU A 103 9.35 -2.85 -17.36
CA GLU A 103 8.28 -2.75 -16.34
C GLU A 103 8.18 -1.30 -15.83
N THR A 104 7.12 -0.57 -16.18
CA THR A 104 6.88 0.75 -15.61
C THR A 104 6.47 0.60 -14.13
N PRO A 105 6.71 1.60 -13.27
CA PRO A 105 6.25 1.55 -11.88
C PRO A 105 4.73 1.24 -11.78
N GLN A 106 3.95 1.80 -12.70
CA GLN A 106 2.51 1.53 -12.84
C GLN A 106 2.21 0.04 -13.16
N ASP A 107 3.06 -0.61 -13.95
CA ASP A 107 2.94 -2.04 -14.25
C ASP A 107 3.22 -2.89 -13.00
N ALA A 108 4.21 -2.51 -12.19
CA ALA A 108 4.50 -3.20 -10.93
C ALA A 108 3.30 -3.12 -9.96
N VAL A 109 2.71 -1.92 -9.78
CA VAL A 109 1.49 -1.74 -8.96
C VAL A 109 0.33 -2.57 -9.53
N SER A 110 0.11 -2.50 -10.84
CA SER A 110 -0.95 -3.25 -11.52
C SER A 110 -0.78 -4.76 -11.36
N TYR A 111 0.46 -5.26 -11.48
CA TYR A 111 0.78 -6.67 -11.27
C TYR A 111 0.46 -7.13 -9.85
N ARG A 112 0.80 -6.33 -8.83
CA ARG A 112 0.45 -6.63 -7.43
C ARG A 112 -1.06 -6.61 -7.21
N MET A 113 -1.77 -5.62 -7.75
CA MET A 113 -3.23 -5.52 -7.66
C MET A 113 -3.94 -6.71 -8.31
N ARG A 114 -3.43 -7.21 -9.44
CA ARG A 114 -3.97 -8.42 -10.11
C ARG A 114 -3.83 -9.68 -9.25
N GLY A 115 -2.82 -9.75 -8.39
CA GLY A 115 -2.65 -10.86 -7.45
C GLY A 115 -3.63 -10.86 -6.28
N LEU A 116 -4.44 -9.81 -6.11
CA LEU A 116 -5.37 -9.69 -4.99
C LEU A 116 -6.74 -10.32 -5.27
N PRO A 117 -7.48 -10.70 -4.21
CA PRO A 117 -8.84 -11.25 -4.31
C PRO A 117 -9.87 -10.27 -4.91
N PRO A 118 -11.10 -10.73 -5.19
CA PRO A 118 -12.16 -9.91 -5.79
C PRO A 118 -12.57 -8.66 -5.02
N LEU A 119 -12.35 -8.62 -3.71
CA LEU A 119 -12.56 -7.44 -2.86
C LEU A 119 -11.21 -6.92 -2.39
N VAL A 120 -10.93 -5.63 -2.62
CA VAL A 120 -9.69 -4.98 -2.16
C VAL A 120 -10.01 -3.72 -1.38
N LEU A 121 -9.42 -3.57 -0.20
CA LEU A 121 -9.49 -2.36 0.62
C LEU A 121 -8.21 -1.55 0.40
N VAL A 122 -8.32 -0.31 -0.06
CA VAL A 122 -7.18 0.59 -0.29
C VAL A 122 -7.23 1.70 0.75
N PHE A 123 -6.20 1.82 1.57
CA PHE A 123 -6.12 2.82 2.64
C PHE A 123 -5.12 3.92 2.31
N GLY A 124 -5.60 5.16 2.34
CA GLY A 124 -4.80 6.38 2.15
C GLY A 124 -4.81 6.88 0.70
N ASP A 125 -4.91 8.19 0.54
CA ASP A 125 -5.02 8.84 -0.77
C ASP A 125 -3.79 8.58 -1.65
N GLN A 126 -2.60 8.53 -1.05
CA GLN A 126 -1.36 8.18 -1.76
C GLN A 126 -1.45 6.81 -2.46
N ALA A 127 -2.06 5.81 -1.82
CA ALA A 127 -2.25 4.51 -2.44
C ALA A 127 -3.30 4.56 -3.56
N VAL A 128 -4.34 5.38 -3.41
CA VAL A 128 -5.38 5.56 -4.43
C VAL A 128 -4.80 6.22 -5.69
N ASP A 129 -4.02 7.28 -5.51
CA ASP A 129 -3.47 8.10 -6.60
C ASP A 129 -2.51 7.34 -7.53
N VAL A 130 -1.85 6.30 -7.01
CA VAL A 130 -0.83 5.56 -7.77
C VAL A 130 -1.33 4.25 -8.35
N ILE A 131 -2.53 3.78 -7.98
CA ILE A 131 -3.14 2.59 -8.58
C ILE A 131 -3.74 2.98 -9.94
N PRO A 132 -3.21 2.48 -11.06
CA PRO A 132 -3.70 2.88 -12.38
C PRO A 132 -5.16 2.49 -12.59
N GLY A 133 -5.97 3.42 -13.09
CA GLY A 133 -7.38 3.18 -13.40
C GLY A 133 -8.31 3.11 -12.19
N LEU A 134 -7.81 3.36 -10.97
CA LEU A 134 -8.65 3.47 -9.79
C LEU A 134 -9.34 4.83 -9.76
N GLN A 135 -10.66 4.85 -9.91
CA GLN A 135 -11.48 6.05 -9.85
C GLN A 135 -12.66 5.81 -8.91
N PRO A 136 -12.48 5.97 -7.59
CA PRO A 136 -13.55 5.78 -6.63
C PRO A 136 -14.65 6.82 -6.83
N ASP A 137 -15.90 6.37 -6.72
CA ASP A 137 -17.08 7.23 -6.69
C ASP A 137 -17.19 7.98 -5.35
N GLU A 138 -18.27 8.75 -5.17
CA GLU A 138 -18.54 9.50 -3.93
C GLU A 138 -18.64 8.60 -2.68
N SER A 139 -18.96 7.32 -2.87
CA SER A 139 -19.01 6.33 -1.79
C SER A 139 -17.65 5.70 -1.49
N GLY A 140 -16.61 6.03 -2.28
CA GLY A 140 -15.28 5.45 -2.20
C GLY A 140 -15.17 4.09 -2.89
N ILE A 141 -16.15 3.69 -3.70
CA ILE A 141 -16.17 2.38 -4.37
C ILE A 141 -15.71 2.56 -5.81
N SER A 142 -14.86 1.65 -6.29
CA SER A 142 -14.45 1.56 -7.69
C SER A 142 -14.48 0.10 -8.14
N THR A 143 -14.51 -0.11 -9.45
CA THR A 143 -14.22 -1.41 -10.05
C THR A 143 -12.89 -1.34 -10.78
N LEU A 144 -12.00 -2.30 -10.52
CA LEU A 144 -10.69 -2.40 -11.18
C LEU A 144 -10.46 -3.83 -11.63
N ASP A 145 -10.36 -4.06 -12.95
CA ASP A 145 -10.17 -5.40 -13.54
C ASP A 145 -11.21 -6.43 -13.03
N GLY A 146 -12.47 -6.02 -12.90
CA GLY A 146 -13.57 -6.86 -12.38
C GLY A 146 -13.54 -7.08 -10.86
N ARG A 147 -12.61 -6.48 -10.13
CA ARG A 147 -12.56 -6.48 -8.66
C ARG A 147 -13.27 -5.26 -8.11
N ARG A 148 -13.92 -5.41 -6.96
CA ARG A 148 -14.47 -4.30 -6.19
C ARG A 148 -13.37 -3.74 -5.30
N VAL A 149 -13.08 -2.46 -5.45
CA VAL A 149 -12.07 -1.75 -4.68
C VAL A 149 -12.78 -0.72 -3.80
N LEU A 150 -12.50 -0.74 -2.50
CA LEU A 150 -12.98 0.25 -1.55
C LEU A 150 -11.82 1.15 -1.15
N ALA A 151 -11.83 2.38 -1.65
CA ALA A 151 -10.94 3.45 -1.24
C ALA A 151 -11.39 4.02 0.11
N LEU A 152 -10.45 4.11 1.04
CA LEU A 152 -10.65 4.45 2.43
C LEU A 152 -9.60 5.47 2.87
N ALA A 153 -9.99 6.30 3.84
CA ALA A 153 -9.07 7.16 4.56
C ALA A 153 -7.88 6.36 5.13
N ALA A 154 -6.78 7.04 5.46
CA ALA A 154 -5.63 6.39 6.06
C ALA A 154 -6.03 5.68 7.38
N ILE A 155 -5.39 4.55 7.69
CA ILE A 155 -5.70 3.79 8.91
C ILE A 155 -5.49 4.64 10.17
N SER A 156 -4.47 5.50 10.15
CA SER A 156 -4.20 6.47 11.22
C SER A 156 -5.41 7.35 11.51
N GLU A 157 -6.03 7.91 10.48
CA GLU A 157 -7.22 8.76 10.57
C GLU A 157 -8.45 7.97 11.05
N ILE A 158 -8.69 6.80 10.47
CA ILE A 158 -9.82 5.94 10.87
C ILE A 158 -9.70 5.54 12.34
N CYS A 159 -8.47 5.33 12.82
CA CYS A 159 -8.21 4.92 14.20
C CYS A 159 -8.32 6.05 15.22
N GLN A 160 -8.34 7.33 14.81
CA GLN A 160 -8.45 8.48 15.72
C GLN A 160 -9.84 8.64 16.35
N GLY A 161 -10.89 8.07 15.77
CA GLY A 161 -12.26 8.27 16.25
C GLY A 161 -13.22 7.11 16.00
N ALA A 162 -14.33 7.09 16.72
CA ALA A 162 -15.38 6.07 16.55
C ALA A 162 -16.13 6.24 15.20
N GLU A 163 -16.21 7.46 14.68
CA GLU A 163 -16.92 7.80 13.45
C GLU A 163 -16.28 7.17 12.22
N GLY A 164 -14.95 7.26 12.07
CA GLY A 164 -14.23 6.63 10.95
C GLY A 164 -14.46 5.12 10.89
N LYS A 165 -14.43 4.44 12.04
CA LYS A 165 -14.74 3.00 12.15
C LYS A 165 -16.19 2.69 11.79
N ARG A 166 -17.13 3.54 12.20
CA ARG A 166 -18.55 3.40 11.86
C ARG A 166 -18.78 3.56 10.35
N HIS A 167 -18.18 4.57 9.72
CA HIS A 167 -18.24 4.77 8.28
C HIS A 167 -17.66 3.59 7.52
N LEU A 168 -16.51 3.05 7.97
CA LEU A 168 -15.96 1.82 7.40
C LEU A 168 -16.97 0.66 7.49
N TRP A 169 -17.58 0.44 8.66
CA TRP A 169 -18.54 -0.66 8.82
C TRP A 169 -19.77 -0.50 7.93
N GLN A 170 -20.28 0.71 7.79
CA GLN A 170 -21.40 0.99 6.90
C GLN A 170 -21.04 0.64 5.46
N ARG A 171 -19.88 1.11 4.97
CA ARG A 171 -19.41 0.79 3.61
C ARG A 171 -19.21 -0.70 3.39
N LEU A 172 -18.55 -1.40 4.34
CA LEU A 172 -18.34 -2.85 4.25
C LEU A 172 -19.66 -3.64 4.22
N ASN A 173 -20.68 -3.22 4.98
CA ASN A 173 -21.98 -3.87 4.94
C ASN A 173 -22.72 -3.59 3.61
N SER A 174 -22.68 -2.36 3.10
CA SER A 174 -23.27 -2.03 1.80
C SER A 174 -22.67 -2.86 0.66
N LEU A 175 -21.39 -3.26 0.76
CA LEU A 175 -20.76 -4.15 -0.20
C LEU A 175 -21.30 -5.59 -0.15
N ARG A 176 -21.70 -6.07 1.04
CA ARG A 176 -22.22 -7.43 1.24
C ARG A 176 -23.66 -7.58 0.74
N ASP A 177 -24.42 -6.48 0.76
CA ASP A 177 -25.82 -6.46 0.36
C ASP A 177 -26.01 -6.11 -1.13
N SER A 178 -24.94 -5.80 -1.86
CA SER A 178 -24.99 -5.68 -3.32
C SER A 178 -24.92 -7.07 -3.97
N PRO A 179 -25.90 -7.45 -4.80
CA PRO A 179 -26.02 -8.77 -5.43
C PRO A 179 -24.88 -9.10 -6.39
#